data_AF-A0A819Z7Q4-F1
#
_entry.id   AF-A0A819Z7Q4-F1
#
_cell.length_a   1.000
_cell.length_b   1.000
_cell.length_c   1.000
_cell.angle_alpha   90.00
_cell.angle_beta   90.00
_cell.angle_gamma   90.00
#
_symmetry.space_group_name_H-M   'P 1'
#
loop_
_entity.id
_entity.type
_entity.pdbx_description
1 polymer ?
#
loop_
_entity_poly.entity_id
_entity_poly.type
_entity_poly.pdbx_seq_one_letter_code
_entity_poly.pdbx_strand_id
1 'polypeptide(L)'
;MHRGLLKILILFKQQLQLVQAQVHQQAPRQPVQVHRQAVLQPVQVHRQAVLQPVQVHQQAVLQVVQARVHQQQVTTTTTTPFNSCKNLRWNQTGQIVAGTNSGSNANQLKNPSCLYIDNNNTLYICDYGNNRVQRWMQGGTNA
;
A
#
# COMPACT_ATOMS: atom_id res chain seq x y z
N MET A 1 -19.78 74.47 -41.22
CA MET A 1 -20.19 73.08 -41.56
C MET A 1 -18.99 72.13 -41.81
N HIS A 2 -17.79 72.58 -42.19
CA HIS A 2 -16.65 71.70 -42.51
C HIS A 2 -15.92 71.02 -41.33
N ARG A 3 -15.89 71.60 -40.13
CA ARG A 3 -15.14 71.02 -38.98
C ARG A 3 -15.77 69.74 -38.40
N GLY A 4 -17.09 69.56 -38.55
CA GLY A 4 -17.79 68.36 -38.09
C GLY A 4 -17.54 67.15 -38.98
N LEU A 5 -17.59 67.37 -40.30
CA LEU A 5 -17.32 66.33 -41.31
C LEU A 5 -15.87 65.81 -41.23
N LEU A 6 -14.89 66.70 -41.01
CA LEU A 6 -13.49 66.30 -40.87
C LEU A 6 -13.27 65.43 -39.62
N LYS A 7 -13.94 65.73 -38.49
CA LYS A 7 -13.91 64.89 -37.28
C LYS A 7 -14.52 63.51 -37.53
N ILE A 8 -15.65 63.43 -38.24
CA ILE A 8 -16.28 62.16 -38.60
C ILE A 8 -15.37 61.31 -39.50
N LEU A 9 -14.73 61.93 -40.51
CA LEU A 9 -13.80 61.25 -41.41
C LEU A 9 -12.53 60.75 -40.70
N ILE A 10 -12.00 61.55 -39.75
CA ILE A 10 -10.85 61.14 -38.93
C ILE A 10 -11.22 59.96 -38.03
N LEU A 11 -12.37 60.03 -37.36
CA LEU A 11 -12.84 58.94 -36.50
C LEU A 11 -13.11 57.66 -37.30
N PHE A 12 -13.68 57.76 -38.50
CA PHE A 12 -13.90 56.61 -39.37
C PHE A 12 -12.59 56.00 -39.86
N LYS A 13 -11.61 56.82 -40.29
CA LYS A 13 -10.27 56.34 -40.63
C LYS A 13 -9.58 55.68 -39.44
N GLN A 14 -9.72 56.25 -38.24
CA GLN A 14 -9.15 55.69 -37.01
C GLN A 14 -9.81 54.36 -36.65
N GLN A 15 -11.14 54.26 -36.79
CA GLN A 15 -11.87 53.01 -36.57
C GLN A 15 -11.46 51.93 -37.58
N LEU A 16 -11.29 52.28 -38.87
CA LEU A 16 -10.77 51.35 -39.88
C LEU A 16 -9.35 50.87 -39.56
N GLN A 17 -8.47 51.76 -39.09
CA GLN A 17 -7.12 51.39 -38.67
C GLN A 17 -7.11 50.47 -37.45
N LEU A 18 -8.01 50.68 -36.49
CA LEU A 18 -8.15 49.79 -35.33
C LEU A 18 -8.65 48.40 -35.74
N VAL A 19 -9.61 48.31 -36.67
CA VAL A 19 -10.09 47.03 -37.19
C VAL A 19 -8.99 46.30 -37.96
N GLN A 20 -8.23 47.00 -38.81
CA GLN A 20 -7.09 46.42 -39.53
C GLN A 20 -5.98 45.94 -38.57
N ALA A 21 -5.66 46.71 -37.53
CA ALA A 21 -4.71 46.32 -36.50
C ALA A 21 -5.19 45.09 -35.72
N GLN A 22 -6.48 45.03 -35.39
CA GLN A 22 -7.07 43.88 -34.69
C GLN A 22 -7.02 42.62 -35.56
N VAL A 23 -7.33 42.71 -36.86
CA VAL A 23 -7.23 41.59 -37.80
C VAL A 23 -5.77 41.11 -37.91
N HIS A 24 -4.81 42.02 -38.04
CA HIS A 24 -3.39 41.65 -38.07
C HIS A 24 -2.90 41.00 -36.76
N GLN A 25 -3.39 41.44 -35.60
CA GLN A 25 -3.04 40.86 -34.30
C GLN A 25 -3.73 39.52 -34.03
N GLN A 26 -4.89 39.26 -34.65
CA GLN A 26 -5.66 38.03 -34.47
C GLN A 26 -5.29 36.95 -35.49
N ALA A 27 -4.83 37.33 -36.69
CA ALA A 27 -4.39 36.40 -37.75
C ALA A 27 -3.37 35.33 -37.30
N PRO A 28 -2.32 35.63 -36.51
CA PRO A 28 -1.36 34.62 -36.06
C PRO A 28 -1.86 33.80 -34.86
N ARG A 29 -2.93 34.24 -34.16
CA ARG A 29 -3.40 33.54 -32.95
C ARG A 29 -3.98 32.17 -33.26
N GLN A 30 -4.70 32.05 -34.37
CA GLN A 30 -5.30 30.78 -34.83
C GLN A 30 -4.21 29.70 -35.10
N PRO A 31 -3.21 29.93 -35.97
CA PRO A 31 -2.12 28.97 -36.17
C PRO A 31 -1.32 28.66 -34.90
N VAL A 32 -1.04 29.66 -34.07
CA VAL A 32 -0.31 29.47 -32.80
C VAL A 32 -1.12 28.64 -31.82
N GLN A 33 -2.44 28.83 -31.75
CA GLN A 33 -3.33 28.02 -30.92
C GLN A 33 -3.39 26.58 -31.41
N VAL A 34 -3.50 26.36 -32.72
CA VAL A 34 -3.51 25.01 -33.32
C VAL A 34 -2.16 24.31 -33.08
N HIS A 35 -1.04 25.00 -33.28
CA HIS A 35 0.28 24.43 -33.01
C HIS A 35 0.46 24.11 -31.52
N ARG A 36 0.05 25.03 -30.63
CA ARG A 36 0.08 24.83 -29.17
C ARG A 36 -0.79 23.63 -28.77
N GLN A 37 -2.00 23.50 -29.31
CA GLN A 37 -2.87 22.36 -29.03
C GLN A 37 -2.28 21.06 -29.60
N ALA A 38 -1.71 21.08 -30.81
CA ALA A 38 -1.09 19.91 -31.44
C ALA A 38 0.15 19.40 -30.70
N VAL A 39 0.89 20.26 -30.00
CA VAL A 39 2.03 19.86 -29.17
C VAL A 39 1.60 19.43 -27.76
N LEU A 40 0.59 20.09 -27.19
CA LEU A 40 0.13 19.76 -25.83
C LEU A 40 -0.59 18.41 -25.77
N GLN A 41 -1.37 18.05 -26.79
CA GLN A 41 -2.16 16.82 -26.79
C GLN A 41 -1.27 15.56 -26.67
N PRO A 42 -0.23 15.34 -27.50
CA PRO A 42 0.65 14.17 -27.37
C PRO A 42 1.44 14.16 -26.06
N VAL A 43 1.90 15.33 -25.59
CA VAL A 43 2.63 15.46 -24.32
C VAL A 43 1.72 15.12 -23.14
N GLN A 44 0.46 15.54 -23.16
CA GLN A 44 -0.54 15.20 -22.16
C GLN A 44 -0.87 13.70 -22.18
N VAL A 45 -1.03 13.11 -23.36
CA VAL A 45 -1.28 11.66 -23.51
C VAL A 45 -0.07 10.85 -23.01
N HIS A 46 1.16 11.23 -23.35
CA HIS A 46 2.36 10.55 -22.85
C HIS A 46 2.49 10.69 -21.33
N ARG A 47 2.27 11.90 -20.78
CA ARG A 47 2.28 12.14 -19.34
C ARG A 47 1.23 11.30 -18.62
N GLN A 48 0.02 11.20 -19.17
CA GLN A 48 -1.03 10.35 -18.61
C GLN A 48 -0.65 8.86 -18.74
N ALA A 49 -0.15 8.40 -19.89
CA ALA A 49 0.24 7.01 -20.09
C ALA A 49 1.37 6.54 -19.15
N VAL A 50 2.28 7.44 -18.75
CA VAL A 50 3.35 7.13 -17.79
C VAL A 50 2.87 7.24 -16.34
N LEU A 51 2.00 8.21 -16.02
CA LEU A 51 1.52 8.41 -14.65
C LEU A 51 0.44 7.39 -14.24
N GLN A 52 -0.36 6.87 -15.17
CA GLN A 52 -1.46 5.95 -14.85
C GLN A 52 -0.97 4.62 -14.24
N PRO A 53 0.03 3.91 -14.80
CA PRO A 53 0.55 2.68 -14.19
C PRO A 53 1.19 2.93 -12.81
N VAL A 54 1.88 4.07 -12.64
CA VAL A 54 2.51 4.46 -11.37
C VAL A 54 1.46 4.77 -10.31
N GLN A 55 0.39 5.48 -10.68
CA GLN A 55 -0.72 5.81 -9.79
C GLN A 55 -1.52 4.56 -9.41
N VAL A 56 -1.78 3.64 -10.35
CA VAL A 56 -2.44 2.37 -10.06
C VAL A 56 -1.57 1.51 -9.15
N HIS A 57 -0.25 1.46 -9.35
CA HIS A 57 0.65 0.75 -8.44
C HIS A 57 0.68 1.38 -7.05
N GLN A 58 0.79 2.71 -6.94
CA GLN A 58 0.79 3.42 -5.66
C GLN A 58 -0.54 3.23 -4.92
N GLN A 59 -1.68 3.34 -5.62
CA GLN A 59 -2.99 3.08 -5.04
C GLN A 59 -3.15 1.61 -4.65
N ALA A 60 -2.73 0.65 -5.47
CA ALA A 60 -2.80 -0.78 -5.13
C ALA A 60 -1.95 -1.11 -3.89
N VAL A 61 -0.75 -0.54 -3.77
CA VAL A 61 0.09 -0.67 -2.56
C VAL A 61 -0.61 -0.06 -1.34
N LEU A 62 -1.23 1.12 -1.48
CA LEU A 62 -2.03 1.72 -0.41
C LEU A 62 -3.25 0.86 -0.04
N GLN A 63 -3.94 0.25 -1.01
CA GLN A 63 -5.08 -0.63 -0.76
C GLN A 63 -4.66 -1.93 -0.06
N VAL A 64 -3.51 -2.52 -0.40
CA VAL A 64 -2.97 -3.70 0.33
C VAL A 64 -2.59 -3.34 1.77
N VAL A 65 -2.08 -2.13 2.01
CA VAL A 65 -1.75 -1.64 3.35
C VAL A 65 -3.03 -1.35 4.17
N GLN A 66 -4.09 -0.82 3.55
CA GLN A 66 -5.38 -0.55 4.20
C GLN A 66 -6.23 -1.81 4.42
N ALA A 67 -6.15 -2.81 3.53
CA ALA A 67 -6.82 -4.10 3.71
C ALA A 67 -6.25 -4.90 4.90
N ARG A 68 -4.98 -4.69 5.25
CA ARG A 68 -4.37 -5.23 6.48
C ARG A 68 -4.85 -4.56 7.77
N VAL A 69 -5.53 -3.41 7.67
CA VAL A 69 -6.13 -2.73 8.83
C VAL A 69 -7.54 -3.27 9.14
N HIS A 70 -8.19 -3.99 8.23
CA HIS A 70 -9.58 -4.48 8.42
C HIS A 70 -9.72 -5.94 8.88
N GLN A 71 -8.63 -6.64 9.22
CA GLN A 71 -8.69 -7.95 9.93
C GLN A 71 -8.17 -7.90 11.37
N GLN A 72 -7.99 -6.71 11.93
CA GLN A 72 -7.68 -6.57 13.35
C GLN A 72 -8.61 -5.54 13.97
N GLN A 73 -9.84 -5.96 14.26
CA GLN A 73 -10.60 -5.34 15.34
C GLN A 73 -9.93 -5.73 16.66
N VAL A 74 -8.82 -5.07 16.99
CA VAL A 74 -8.38 -4.93 18.38
C VAL A 74 -8.58 -3.46 18.72
N THR A 75 -9.77 -3.18 19.24
CA THR A 75 -10.08 -1.92 19.90
C THR A 75 -9.23 -1.82 21.17
N THR A 76 -8.09 -1.13 21.11
CA THR A 76 -7.64 -0.21 22.15
C THR A 76 -6.54 0.71 21.61
N THR A 77 -6.84 2.00 21.63
CA THR A 77 -5.94 3.12 21.35
C THR A 77 -4.91 3.28 22.46
N THR A 78 -3.60 3.15 22.17
CA THR A 78 -2.52 4.02 22.72
C THR A 78 -1.23 3.79 21.91
N THR A 79 -0.73 4.85 21.31
CA THR A 79 0.51 4.94 20.53
C THR A 79 1.77 4.72 21.37
N THR A 80 2.66 3.78 20.98
CA THR A 80 4.13 3.96 21.15
C THR A 80 4.92 3.29 19.99
N PRO A 81 6.09 3.83 19.58
CA PRO A 81 6.77 3.50 18.32
C PRO A 81 7.90 2.46 18.46
N PHE A 82 8.19 1.74 17.37
CA PHE A 82 9.49 1.10 17.03
C PHE A 82 10.07 0.00 17.95
N ASN A 83 9.25 -0.93 18.45
CA ASN A 83 9.72 -2.16 19.12
C ASN A 83 9.13 -3.47 18.54
N SER A 84 8.66 -3.44 17.29
CA SER A 84 7.91 -4.54 16.66
C SER A 84 8.70 -5.84 16.38
N CYS A 85 10.00 -5.90 16.68
CA CYS A 85 10.77 -7.17 16.65
C CYS A 85 11.24 -7.64 18.04
N LYS A 86 10.91 -6.92 19.12
CA LYS A 86 11.18 -7.35 20.52
C LYS A 86 9.93 -7.84 21.25
N ASN A 87 8.76 -7.79 20.60
CA ASN A 87 7.47 -8.14 21.19
C ASN A 87 6.92 -9.50 20.71
N LEU A 88 7.79 -10.42 20.27
CA LEU A 88 7.51 -11.84 20.42
C LEU A 88 7.76 -12.23 21.89
N ARG A 89 7.09 -11.54 22.82
CA ARG A 89 6.95 -12.06 24.17
C ARG A 89 5.89 -13.15 24.05
N TRP A 90 6.32 -14.40 24.19
CA TRP A 90 5.42 -15.53 24.44
C TRP A 90 4.58 -15.17 25.68
N ASN A 91 3.42 -14.55 25.49
CA ASN A 91 2.50 -14.13 26.55
C ASN A 91 1.70 -15.33 27.10
N GLN A 92 2.34 -16.50 27.17
CA GLN A 92 1.72 -17.73 27.60
C GLN A 92 2.72 -18.41 28.52
N THR A 93 2.36 -18.51 29.80
CA THR A 93 2.92 -19.51 30.71
C THR A 93 2.71 -20.88 30.07
N GLY A 94 3.77 -21.47 29.53
CA GLY A 94 3.76 -22.83 29.01
C GLY A 94 3.69 -23.84 30.14
N GLN A 95 2.97 -24.94 29.94
CA GLN A 95 2.94 -26.07 30.87
C GLN A 95 3.98 -27.10 30.43
N ILE A 96 4.84 -27.54 31.36
CA ILE A 96 5.75 -28.66 31.11
C ILE A 96 4.97 -29.95 31.31
N VAL A 97 4.80 -30.74 30.24
CA VAL A 97 4.12 -32.03 30.26
C VAL A 97 5.10 -33.21 30.32
N ALA A 98 6.28 -33.08 29.71
CA ALA A 98 7.34 -34.09 29.73
C ALA A 98 8.73 -33.45 29.74
N GLY A 99 9.74 -34.21 30.18
CA GLY A 99 11.15 -33.79 30.13
C GLY A 99 11.62 -32.98 31.33
N THR A 100 10.94 -33.08 32.48
CA THR A 100 11.40 -32.42 33.72
C THR A 100 12.71 -32.99 34.24
N ASN A 101 12.96 -34.29 34.01
CA ASN A 101 14.18 -35.02 34.36
C ASN A 101 14.40 -36.20 33.40
N SER A 102 15.62 -36.74 33.40
CA SER A 102 15.93 -37.99 32.71
C SER A 102 15.34 -39.21 33.43
N GLY A 103 14.70 -40.12 32.70
CA GLY A 103 14.14 -41.34 33.28
C GLY A 103 13.06 -41.98 32.43
N SER A 104 12.38 -42.99 32.98
CA SER A 104 11.39 -43.81 32.29
C SER A 104 9.94 -43.58 32.75
N ASN A 105 9.72 -42.71 33.74
CA ASN A 105 8.37 -42.35 34.17
C ASN A 105 7.59 -41.60 33.09
N ALA A 106 6.27 -41.48 33.25
CA ALA A 106 5.38 -40.87 32.26
C ALA A 106 5.83 -39.45 31.87
N ASN A 107 6.20 -38.59 32.81
CA ASN A 107 6.66 -37.22 32.54
C ASN A 107 8.19 -37.08 32.33
N GLN A 108 8.92 -38.19 32.23
CA GLN A 108 10.36 -38.22 32.04
C GLN A 108 10.72 -38.68 30.62
N LEU A 109 11.90 -38.25 30.15
CA LEU A 109 12.44 -38.61 28.83
C LEU A 109 13.86 -39.12 29.00
N LYS A 110 14.34 -39.95 28.07
CA LYS A 110 15.72 -40.43 28.03
C LYS A 110 16.22 -40.34 26.60
N ASN A 111 17.12 -39.40 26.35
CA ASN A 111 17.70 -39.13 25.02
C ASN A 111 16.65 -39.02 23.89
N PRO A 112 15.69 -38.09 23.97
CA PRO A 112 14.67 -37.94 22.93
C PRO A 112 15.29 -37.46 21.62
N SER A 113 14.82 -37.99 20.48
CA SER A 113 15.40 -37.72 19.15
C SER A 113 14.55 -36.80 18.28
N CYS A 114 13.23 -36.73 18.51
CA CYS A 114 12.31 -35.90 17.75
C CYS A 114 11.04 -35.52 18.52
N LEU A 115 10.39 -34.45 18.06
CA LEU A 115 9.03 -34.06 18.45
C LEU A 115 8.19 -33.69 17.22
N TYR A 116 6.89 -33.93 17.29
CA TYR A 116 5.90 -33.55 16.27
C TYR A 116 4.58 -33.14 16.94
N ILE A 117 3.88 -32.16 16.39
CA ILE A 117 2.56 -31.73 16.85
C ILE A 117 1.58 -31.90 15.68
N ASP A 118 0.50 -32.64 15.91
CA ASP A 118 -0.54 -32.83 14.89
C ASP A 118 -1.57 -31.68 14.88
N ASN A 119 -2.49 -31.71 13.91
CA ASN A 119 -3.55 -30.70 13.78
C ASN A 119 -4.54 -30.67 14.95
N ASN A 120 -4.53 -31.68 15.83
CA ASN A 120 -5.35 -31.76 17.03
C ASN A 120 -4.59 -31.26 18.28
N ASN A 121 -3.46 -30.56 18.11
CA ASN A 121 -2.57 -30.11 19.18
C ASN A 121 -2.06 -31.26 20.07
N THR A 122 -1.93 -32.46 19.51
CA THR A 122 -1.32 -33.58 20.23
C THR A 122 0.17 -33.60 19.98
N LEU A 123 0.96 -33.58 21.06
CA LEU A 123 2.42 -33.64 21.02
C LEU A 123 2.88 -35.10 21.05
N TYR A 124 3.68 -35.48 20.06
CA TYR A 124 4.36 -36.77 19.98
C TYR A 124 5.85 -36.58 20.23
N ILE A 125 6.44 -37.43 21.07
CA ILE A 125 7.86 -37.39 21.43
C ILE A 125 8.49 -38.75 21.16
N CYS A 126 9.56 -38.76 20.36
CA CYS A 126 10.39 -39.93 20.10
C CYS A 126 11.38 -40.11 21.27
N ASP A 127 11.00 -40.85 22.30
CA ASP A 127 11.80 -41.04 23.51
C ASP A 127 12.79 -42.20 23.34
N TYR A 128 13.79 -41.99 22.48
CA TYR A 128 14.66 -43.02 21.90
C TYR A 128 15.39 -43.87 22.96
N GLY A 129 15.94 -43.26 24.01
CA GLY A 129 16.66 -43.99 25.06
C GLY A 129 15.76 -44.86 25.95
N ASN A 130 14.44 -44.69 25.86
CA ASN A 130 13.44 -45.57 26.49
C ASN A 130 12.73 -46.48 25.47
N ASN A 131 13.13 -46.47 24.20
CA ASN A 131 12.52 -47.25 23.12
C ASN A 131 11.00 -47.07 23.01
N ARG A 132 10.49 -45.85 23.23
CA ARG A 132 9.06 -45.55 23.21
C ARG A 132 8.73 -44.27 22.44
N VAL A 133 7.47 -44.14 22.04
CA VAL A 133 6.89 -42.89 21.57
C VAL A 133 5.84 -42.45 22.60
N GLN A 134 5.93 -41.23 23.09
CA GLN A 134 4.95 -40.66 24.01
C GLN A 134 3.99 -39.72 23.29
N ARG A 135 2.73 -39.68 23.74
CA ARG A 135 1.67 -38.84 23.18
C ARG A 135 1.02 -38.01 24.29
N TRP A 136 0.96 -36.71 24.08
CA TRP A 136 0.41 -35.74 25.03
C TRP A 136 -0.67 -34.90 24.38
N MET A 137 -1.90 -35.03 24.88
CA MET A 137 -2.99 -34.17 24.45
C MET A 137 -2.88 -32.80 25.13
N GLN A 138 -3.43 -31.76 24.48
CA GLN A 138 -3.55 -30.44 25.05
C GLN A 138 -4.24 -30.52 26.43
N GLY A 139 -3.56 -30.10 27.49
CA GLY A 139 -4.02 -30.25 28.88
C GLY A 139 -3.28 -31.30 29.72
N GLY A 140 -2.35 -32.06 29.13
CA GLY A 140 -1.36 -32.84 29.88
C GLY A 140 -1.82 -34.21 30.38
N THR A 141 -2.95 -34.74 29.92
CA THR A 141 -3.34 -36.12 30.22
C THR A 141 -2.79 -37.06 29.16
N ASN A 142 -1.92 -37.98 29.60
CA ASN A 142 -1.54 -39.14 28.80
C ASN A 142 -2.80 -40.00 28.57
N ALA A 143 -3.08 -40.34 27.32
CA ALA A 143 -4.13 -41.26 26.93
C ALA A 143 -3.52 -42.55 26.40
#